data_AF-A0A2W4RP42-F1
#
_entry.id   AF-A0A2W4RP42-F1
#
_cell.length_a   1.000
_cell.length_b   1.000
_cell.length_c   1.000
_cell.angle_alpha   90.00
_cell.angle_beta   90.00
_cell.angle_gamma   90.00
#
_symmetry.space_group_name_H-M   'P 1'
#
loop_
_entity.id
_entity.type
_entity.pdbx_description
1 polymer ?
#
loop_
_entity_poly.entity_id
_entity_poly.type
_entity_poly.pdbx_seq_one_letter_code
_entity_poly.pdbx_strand_id
1 'polypeptide(L)'
;MLADGTAEALKWFALVLMVLDHANQYLCNGAVHWVFPIARLSFPLFGFVLAYNLARPGTLSNGAAIRTMKRLSIFALMASLPHSVLDGRLFPLNILATLLVATATVYLFAQSGFKKGYAILVFMLGGGVVEGNWFAVAVCVAAYRYCQSPTALRLLSVIASLVVLGLFINLNPWALAVLPVILLAPSVNLKINRHKNLFYWFYPAHLAVIALLKTEIR
;
A
#
# COMPACT_ATOMS: atom_id res chain seq x y z
N MET A 1 13.27 12.72 10.85
CA MET A 1 11.94 12.08 11.03
C MET A 1 10.98 12.73 10.03
N LEU A 2 10.04 11.98 9.45
CA LEU A 2 9.09 12.53 8.48
C LEU A 2 8.03 13.37 9.20
N ALA A 3 7.80 14.61 8.76
CA ALA A 3 6.75 15.45 9.33
C ALA A 3 5.35 14.88 9.01
N ASP A 4 4.39 15.09 9.92
CA ASP A 4 3.01 14.58 9.76
C ASP A 4 2.35 15.08 8.48
N GLY A 5 2.51 16.36 8.15
CA GLY A 5 1.95 16.93 6.93
C GLY A 5 2.66 16.41 5.66
N THR A 6 3.94 16.08 5.73
CA THR A 6 4.63 15.43 4.60
C THR A 6 4.15 14.00 4.39
N ALA A 7 3.93 13.23 5.46
CA ALA A 7 3.31 11.90 5.36
C ALA A 7 1.90 11.97 4.75
N GLU A 8 1.14 13.02 5.09
CA GLU A 8 -0.17 13.28 4.48
C GLU A 8 -0.06 13.64 3.00
N ALA A 9 0.91 14.48 2.62
CA ALA A 9 1.19 14.84 1.23
C ALA A 9 1.50 13.61 0.37
N LEU A 10 2.30 12.68 0.89
CA LEU A 10 2.61 11.44 0.20
C LEU A 10 1.37 10.58 -0.06
N LYS A 11 0.40 10.55 0.87
CA LYS A 11 -0.88 9.85 0.62
C LYS A 11 -1.70 10.53 -0.46
N TRP A 12 -1.77 11.86 -0.47
CA TRP A 12 -2.46 12.60 -1.53
C TRP A 12 -1.80 12.38 -2.89
N PHE A 13 -0.47 12.40 -2.94
CA PHE A 13 0.27 12.10 -4.16
C PHE A 13 0.01 10.67 -4.65
N ALA A 14 0.12 9.68 -3.76
CA ALA A 14 -0.23 8.29 -4.07
C ALA A 14 -1.69 8.13 -4.53
N LEU A 15 -2.63 8.87 -3.93
CA LEU A 15 -4.04 8.85 -4.29
C LEU A 15 -4.26 9.31 -5.73
N VAL A 16 -3.64 10.44 -6.14
CA VAL A 16 -3.73 10.93 -7.51
C VAL A 16 -3.20 9.89 -8.49
N LEU A 17 -2.04 9.30 -8.20
CA LEU A 17 -1.44 8.26 -9.02
C LEU A 17 -2.34 7.02 -9.16
N MET A 18 -2.96 6.58 -8.06
CA MET A 18 -3.92 5.47 -8.06
C MET A 18 -5.14 5.75 -8.93
N VAL A 19 -5.71 6.96 -8.82
CA VAL A 19 -6.89 7.35 -9.61
C VAL A 19 -6.56 7.39 -11.09
N LEU A 20 -5.40 7.94 -11.46
CA LEU A 20 -4.93 7.94 -12.84
C LEU A 20 -4.75 6.51 -13.38
N ASP A 21 -4.18 5.60 -12.57
CA ASP A 21 -3.99 4.20 -12.95
C ASP A 21 -5.32 3.52 -13.26
N HIS A 22 -6.28 3.59 -12.32
CA HIS A 22 -7.57 2.94 -12.45
C HIS A 22 -8.41 3.56 -13.58
N ALA A 23 -8.39 4.88 -13.73
CA ALA A 23 -9.09 5.54 -14.84
C ALA A 23 -8.51 5.09 -16.19
N ASN A 24 -7.18 5.08 -16.34
CA ASN A 24 -6.54 4.63 -17.56
C ASN A 24 -6.83 3.15 -17.84
N GLN A 25 -6.69 2.28 -16.83
CA GLN A 25 -6.91 0.84 -16.96
C GLN A 25 -8.36 0.50 -17.31
N TYR A 26 -9.34 1.09 -16.62
CA TYR A 26 -10.73 0.66 -16.71
C TYR A 26 -11.61 1.48 -17.64
N LEU A 27 -11.35 2.77 -17.82
CA LEU A 27 -12.14 3.66 -18.67
C LEU A 27 -11.47 3.93 -20.03
N CYS A 28 -10.14 3.95 -20.07
CA CYS A 28 -9.38 4.21 -21.30
C CYS A 28 -8.75 2.95 -21.91
N ASN A 29 -9.07 1.76 -21.40
CA ASN A 29 -8.49 0.48 -21.87
C ASN A 29 -6.95 0.49 -21.96
N GLY A 30 -6.28 1.24 -21.08
CA GLY A 30 -4.82 1.37 -21.06
C GLY A 30 -4.23 2.21 -22.19
N ALA A 31 -5.02 3.03 -22.88
CA ALA A 31 -4.57 3.84 -24.02
C ALA A 31 -3.45 4.85 -23.66
N VAL A 32 -3.39 5.32 -22.41
CA VAL A 32 -2.39 6.30 -21.99
C VAL A 32 -1.16 5.59 -21.40
N HIS A 33 -0.25 5.16 -22.26
CA HIS A 33 0.89 4.30 -21.87
C HIS A 33 1.82 4.89 -20.80
N TRP A 34 2.00 6.21 -20.76
CA TRP A 34 2.88 6.87 -19.78
C TRP A 34 2.31 6.90 -18.36
N VAL A 35 1.01 6.67 -18.18
CA VAL A 35 0.37 6.63 -16.85
C VAL A 35 0.82 5.41 -16.06
N PHE A 36 0.93 4.24 -16.68
CA PHE A 36 1.29 3.00 -15.98
C PHE A 36 2.64 3.08 -15.24
N PRO A 37 3.74 3.56 -15.86
CA PRO A 37 4.99 3.84 -15.14
C PRO A 37 4.82 4.64 -13.85
N ILE A 38 4.17 5.80 -13.94
CA ILE A 38 4.07 6.73 -12.82
C ILE A 38 3.11 6.20 -11.76
N ALA A 39 2.05 5.50 -12.17
CA ALA A 39 1.11 4.85 -11.28
C ALA A 39 1.75 3.78 -10.38
N ARG A 40 2.81 3.09 -10.84
CA ARG A 40 3.49 2.06 -10.03
C ARG A 40 4.13 2.59 -8.73
N LEU A 41 4.27 3.91 -8.58
CA LEU A 41 4.72 4.52 -7.32
C LEU A 41 3.61 4.56 -6.26
N SER A 42 2.34 4.48 -6.66
CA SER A 42 1.19 4.62 -5.75
C SER A 42 1.22 3.63 -4.59
N PHE A 43 1.28 2.33 -4.88
CA PHE A 43 1.30 1.29 -3.84
C PHE A 43 2.51 1.44 -2.91
N PRO A 44 3.76 1.52 -3.40
CA PRO A 44 4.92 1.72 -2.54
C PRO A 44 4.83 2.96 -1.64
N LEU A 45 4.23 4.06 -2.11
CA LEU A 45 4.02 5.27 -1.30
C LEU A 45 3.01 5.02 -0.17
N PHE A 46 1.85 4.42 -0.45
CA PHE A 46 0.88 4.07 0.59
C PHE A 46 1.47 3.08 1.59
N GLY A 47 2.16 2.05 1.10
CA GLY A 47 2.86 1.06 1.92
C GLY A 47 3.92 1.69 2.82
N PHE A 48 4.73 2.61 2.28
CA PHE A 48 5.73 3.34 3.05
C PHE A 48 5.10 4.24 4.13
N VAL A 49 4.05 5.00 3.82
CA VAL A 49 3.39 5.86 4.82
C VAL A 49 2.74 5.02 5.93
N LEU A 50 2.11 3.90 5.59
CA LEU A 50 1.59 2.95 6.58
C LEU A 50 2.72 2.42 7.48
N ALA A 51 3.79 1.92 6.86
CA ALA A 51 4.95 1.38 7.56
C ALA A 51 5.62 2.41 8.47
N TYR A 52 5.80 3.64 7.99
CA TYR A 52 6.33 4.76 8.76
C TYR A 52 5.47 5.04 10.00
N ASN A 53 4.16 5.13 9.82
CA ASN A 53 3.23 5.39 10.92
C ASN A 53 3.25 4.26 11.97
N LEU A 54 3.33 3.00 11.54
CA LEU A 54 3.43 1.84 12.44
C LEU A 54 4.77 1.81 13.19
N ALA A 55 5.87 2.25 12.56
CA ALA A 55 7.21 2.26 13.14
C ALA A 55 7.41 3.34 14.21
N ARG A 56 6.48 4.30 14.35
CA ARG A 56 6.60 5.37 15.35
C ARG A 56 6.58 4.81 16.77
N PRO A 57 7.43 5.33 17.69
CA PRO A 57 7.46 4.90 19.08
C PRO A 57 6.07 4.91 19.73
N GLY A 58 5.74 3.86 20.47
CA GLY A 58 4.46 3.74 21.19
C GLY A 58 3.23 3.40 20.34
N THR A 59 3.34 3.31 19.01
CA THR A 59 2.19 3.03 18.12
C THR A 59 1.64 1.61 18.29
N LEU A 60 2.52 0.63 18.46
CA LEU A 60 2.08 -0.76 18.62
C LEU A 60 1.46 -1.00 20.00
N SER A 61 2.00 -0.37 21.06
CA SER A 61 1.50 -0.51 22.43
C SER A 61 0.17 0.22 22.66
N ASN A 62 -0.09 1.32 21.97
CA ASN A 62 -1.35 2.08 22.12
C ASN A 62 -2.54 1.52 21.30
N GLY A 63 -2.39 0.32 20.72
CA GLY A 63 -3.43 -0.36 19.94
C GLY A 63 -3.71 0.25 18.56
N ALA A 64 -2.90 1.19 18.06
CA ALA A 64 -3.11 1.78 16.74
C ALA A 64 -3.03 0.74 15.62
N ALA A 65 -2.14 -0.24 15.72
CA ALA A 65 -2.06 -1.34 14.75
C ALA A 65 -3.39 -2.10 14.64
N ILE A 66 -4.02 -2.43 15.77
CA ILE A 66 -5.33 -3.10 15.79
C ILE A 66 -6.42 -2.21 15.17
N ARG A 67 -6.45 -0.91 15.49
CA ARG A 67 -7.41 0.03 14.87
C ARG A 67 -7.22 0.15 13.37
N THR A 68 -5.97 0.17 12.91
CA THR A 68 -5.62 0.19 11.48
C THR A 68 -6.07 -1.08 10.79
N MET A 69 -5.80 -2.25 11.38
CA MET A 69 -6.28 -3.54 10.85
C MET A 69 -7.80 -3.57 10.75
N LYS A 70 -8.54 -3.18 11.81
CA LYS A 70 -10.01 -3.13 11.78
C LYS A 70 -10.54 -2.28 10.62
N ARG A 71 -9.98 -1.09 10.42
CA ARG A 71 -10.36 -0.22 9.29
C ARG A 71 -10.04 -0.90 7.96
N LEU A 72 -8.81 -1.38 7.78
CA LEU A 72 -8.41 -2.05 6.55
C LEU A 72 -9.32 -3.25 6.23
N SER A 73 -9.69 -4.06 7.22
CA SER A 73 -10.64 -5.16 7.04
C SER A 73 -12.00 -4.70 6.54
N ILE A 74 -12.61 -3.69 7.17
CA ILE A 74 -13.92 -3.17 6.78
C ILE A 74 -13.86 -2.64 5.34
N PHE A 75 -12.90 -1.77 5.05
CA PHE A 75 -12.82 -1.11 3.74
C PHE A 75 -12.33 -2.04 2.64
N ALA A 76 -11.50 -3.05 2.95
CA ALA A 76 -11.16 -4.10 2.00
C ALA A 76 -12.41 -4.90 1.62
N LEU A 77 -13.24 -5.31 2.59
CA LEU A 77 -14.49 -6.03 2.30
C LEU A 77 -15.46 -5.19 1.46
N MET A 78 -15.63 -3.91 1.80
CA MET A 78 -16.46 -2.98 1.01
C MET A 78 -15.95 -2.82 -0.43
N ALA A 79 -14.63 -2.78 -0.62
CA ALA A 79 -14.02 -2.61 -1.93
C ALA A 79 -13.98 -3.91 -2.75
N SER A 80 -14.13 -5.08 -2.14
CA SER A 80 -14.07 -6.37 -2.85
C SER A 80 -15.10 -6.47 -3.97
N LEU A 81 -16.33 -5.99 -3.76
CA LEU A 81 -17.37 -6.05 -4.78
C LEU A 81 -17.02 -5.21 -6.02
N PRO A 82 -16.82 -3.88 -5.94
CA PRO A 82 -16.48 -3.09 -7.13
C PRO A 82 -15.13 -3.49 -7.73
N HIS A 83 -14.15 -3.91 -6.93
CA HIS A 83 -12.88 -4.45 -7.43
C HIS A 83 -13.13 -5.70 -8.30
N SER A 84 -13.85 -6.70 -7.79
CA SER A 84 -14.10 -7.93 -8.53
C SER A 84 -14.91 -7.73 -9.82
N VAL A 85 -15.83 -6.76 -9.82
CA VAL A 85 -16.59 -6.37 -11.03
C VAL A 85 -15.65 -5.76 -12.07
N LEU A 86 -14.73 -4.89 -11.66
CA LEU A 86 -13.79 -4.23 -12.56
C LEU A 86 -12.76 -5.19 -13.14
N ASP A 87 -12.21 -6.06 -12.28
CA ASP A 87 -11.14 -7.02 -12.58
C ASP A 87 -11.66 -8.32 -13.22
N GLY A 88 -12.97 -8.59 -13.12
CA GLY A 88 -13.62 -9.79 -13.66
C GLY A 88 -13.30 -11.08 -12.91
N ARG A 89 -12.77 -10.98 -11.68
CA ARG A 89 -12.31 -12.11 -10.86
C ARG A 89 -12.42 -11.79 -9.37
N LEU A 90 -12.60 -12.81 -8.54
CA LEU A 90 -12.69 -12.66 -7.07
C LEU A 90 -11.32 -12.61 -6.38
N PHE A 91 -10.29 -13.16 -7.03
CA PHE A 91 -8.92 -13.19 -6.52
C PHE A 91 -7.95 -12.63 -7.57
N PRO A 92 -6.88 -11.94 -7.13
CA PRO A 92 -6.52 -11.66 -5.75
C PRO A 92 -7.43 -10.62 -5.06
N LEU A 93 -7.45 -10.62 -3.73
CA LEU A 93 -8.12 -9.60 -2.93
C LEU A 93 -7.44 -8.24 -3.11
N ASN A 94 -8.21 -7.17 -3.02
CA ASN A 94 -7.77 -5.80 -3.29
C ASN A 94 -6.58 -5.33 -2.44
N ILE A 95 -5.95 -4.23 -2.87
CA ILE A 95 -4.76 -3.66 -2.23
C ILE A 95 -4.92 -3.30 -0.74
N LEU A 96 -6.14 -2.99 -0.25
CA LEU A 96 -6.35 -2.77 1.18
C LEU A 96 -6.18 -4.06 1.99
N ALA A 97 -6.53 -5.21 1.41
CA ALA A 97 -6.22 -6.52 1.99
C ALA A 97 -4.70 -6.76 2.04
N THR A 98 -3.94 -6.33 1.03
CA THR A 98 -2.46 -6.37 1.06
C THR A 98 -1.90 -5.56 2.22
N LEU A 99 -2.40 -4.34 2.43
CA LEU A 99 -2.01 -3.50 3.56
C LEU A 99 -2.44 -4.09 4.92
N LEU A 100 -3.58 -4.79 4.97
CA LEU A 100 -4.05 -5.52 6.15
C LEU A 100 -3.08 -6.65 6.50
N VAL A 101 -2.73 -7.49 5.53
CA VAL A 101 -1.78 -8.60 5.71
C VAL A 101 -0.43 -8.05 6.16
N ALA A 102 0.09 -7.00 5.51
CA ALA A 102 1.34 -6.35 5.92
C ALA A 102 1.29 -5.82 7.36
N THR A 103 0.19 -5.15 7.74
CA THR A 103 0.01 -4.64 9.11
C THR A 103 -0.03 -5.77 10.12
N ALA A 104 -0.74 -6.86 9.82
CA ALA A 104 -0.85 -8.03 10.69
C ALA A 104 0.50 -8.74 10.84
N THR A 105 1.23 -8.94 9.74
CA THR A 105 2.58 -9.51 9.73
C THR A 105 3.52 -8.67 10.59
N VAL A 106 3.57 -7.36 10.39
CA VAL A 106 4.40 -6.43 11.19
C VAL A 106 4.01 -6.49 12.67
N TYR A 107 2.71 -6.43 12.97
CA TYR A 107 2.19 -6.45 14.33
C TYR A 107 2.60 -7.74 15.05
N LEU A 108 2.46 -8.91 14.40
CA LEU A 108 2.79 -10.21 14.99
C LEU A 108 4.31 -10.39 15.15
N PHE A 109 5.13 -9.92 14.20
CA PHE A 109 6.59 -9.98 14.33
C PHE A 109 7.14 -9.12 15.47
N ALA A 110 6.45 -8.03 15.80
CA ALA A 110 6.83 -7.17 16.93
C ALA A 110 6.53 -7.80 18.30
N GLN A 111 5.75 -8.89 18.35
CA GLN A 111 5.43 -9.60 19.59
C GLN A 111 6.51 -10.65 19.93
N SER A 112 6.55 -11.08 21.19
CA SER A 112 7.41 -12.16 21.66
C SER A 112 6.77 -13.56 21.51
N GLY A 113 7.59 -14.61 21.56
CA GLY A 113 7.16 -16.01 21.59
C GLY A 113 6.58 -16.54 20.28
N PHE A 114 5.61 -17.47 20.38
CA PHE A 114 4.99 -18.18 19.25
C PHE A 114 4.29 -17.26 18.23
N LYS A 115 3.98 -16.01 18.61
CA LYS A 115 3.37 -15.01 17.74
C LYS A 115 4.21 -14.70 16.49
N LYS A 116 5.54 -14.88 16.56
CA LYS A 116 6.41 -14.79 15.38
C LYS A 116 6.15 -15.89 14.35
N GLY A 117 5.79 -17.09 14.79
CA GLY A 117 5.36 -18.18 13.90
C GLY A 117 4.07 -17.83 13.15
N TYR A 118 3.09 -17.25 13.86
CA TYR A 118 1.86 -16.75 13.22
C TYR A 118 2.15 -15.63 12.22
N ALA A 119 3.16 -14.78 12.46
CA ALA A 119 3.55 -13.74 11.50
C ALA A 119 4.00 -14.33 10.15
N ILE A 120 4.78 -15.43 10.19
CA ILE A 120 5.19 -16.18 8.99
C ILE A 120 3.96 -16.78 8.31
N LEU A 121 3.07 -17.42 9.07
CA LEU A 121 1.85 -18.00 8.50
C LEU A 121 0.97 -16.95 7.82
N VAL A 122 0.76 -15.80 8.46
CA VAL A 122 -0.01 -14.68 7.90
C VAL A 122 0.65 -14.12 6.64
N PHE A 123 1.98 -13.99 6.65
CA PHE A 123 2.72 -13.57 5.45
C PHE A 123 2.57 -14.59 4.31
N MET A 124 2.73 -15.88 4.59
CA MET A 124 2.68 -16.94 3.59
C MET A 124 1.27 -17.15 3.02
N LEU A 125 0.26 -17.29 3.87
CA LEU A 125 -1.11 -17.52 3.41
C LEU A 125 -1.74 -16.23 2.87
N GLY A 126 -1.57 -15.12 3.58
CA GLY A 126 -2.12 -13.83 3.18
C GLY A 126 -1.47 -13.32 1.89
N GLY A 127 -0.15 -13.44 1.76
CA GLY A 127 0.58 -13.05 0.55
C GLY A 127 0.20 -13.86 -0.70
N GLY A 128 -0.40 -15.04 -0.56
CA GLY A 128 -0.87 -15.84 -1.70
C GLY A 128 -2.24 -15.45 -2.26
N VAL A 129 -2.99 -14.60 -1.54
CA VAL A 129 -4.39 -14.26 -1.90
C VAL A 129 -4.62 -12.77 -2.12
N VAL A 130 -3.64 -11.91 -1.89
CA VAL A 130 -3.78 -10.45 -1.97
C VAL A 130 -3.05 -9.84 -3.17
N GLU A 131 -3.48 -8.67 -3.61
CA GLU A 131 -2.94 -7.96 -4.74
C GLU A 131 -1.44 -7.64 -4.55
N GLY A 132 -0.64 -7.92 -5.59
CA GLY A 132 0.82 -7.81 -5.54
C GLY A 132 1.53 -8.92 -4.76
N ASN A 133 0.77 -9.91 -4.27
CA ASN A 133 1.22 -11.11 -3.59
C ASN A 133 2.21 -10.85 -2.42
N TRP A 134 3.04 -11.84 -2.07
CA TRP A 134 4.11 -11.73 -1.08
C TRP A 134 5.06 -10.56 -1.32
N PHE A 135 5.27 -10.16 -2.58
CA PHE A 135 6.21 -9.10 -2.94
C PHE A 135 5.74 -7.73 -2.44
N ALA A 136 4.45 -7.43 -2.62
CA ALA A 136 3.85 -6.20 -2.12
C ALA A 136 3.86 -6.17 -0.57
N VAL A 137 3.53 -7.29 0.07
CA VAL A 137 3.63 -7.41 1.53
C VAL A 137 5.07 -7.20 2.01
N ALA A 138 6.06 -7.79 1.32
CA ALA A 138 7.48 -7.64 1.63
C ALA A 138 7.96 -6.19 1.54
N VAL A 139 7.49 -5.41 0.55
CA VAL A 139 7.78 -3.96 0.46
C VAL A 139 7.36 -3.24 1.74
N CYS A 140 6.15 -3.50 2.25
CA CYS A 140 5.65 -2.87 3.46
C CYS A 140 6.43 -3.29 4.71
N VAL A 141 6.76 -4.58 4.84
CA VAL A 141 7.54 -5.12 5.98
C VAL A 141 8.96 -4.56 5.96
N ALA A 142 9.61 -4.51 4.79
CA ALA A 142 10.94 -3.94 4.63
C ALA A 142 10.95 -2.44 4.94
N ALA A 143 9.97 -1.70 4.42
CA ALA A 143 9.81 -0.27 4.71
C ALA A 143 9.62 -0.02 6.20
N TYR A 144 8.86 -0.87 6.91
CA TYR A 144 8.65 -0.74 8.36
C TYR A 144 9.97 -0.91 9.12
N ARG A 145 10.75 -1.94 8.79
CA ARG A 145 12.07 -2.15 9.41
C ARG A 145 13.00 -0.99 9.11
N TYR A 146 13.01 -0.49 7.87
CA TYR A 146 13.80 0.70 7.52
C TYR A 146 13.40 1.92 8.34
N CYS A 147 12.10 2.17 8.51
CA CYS A 147 11.59 3.29 9.32
C CYS A 147 11.94 3.19 10.81
N GLN A 148 12.05 1.98 11.36
CA GLN A 148 12.45 1.78 12.75
C GLN A 148 13.91 2.13 13.02
N SER A 149 14.82 1.75 12.13
CA SER A 149 16.22 2.17 12.20
C SER A 149 16.83 2.21 10.79
N PRO A 150 17.03 3.41 10.21
CA PRO A 150 17.54 3.54 8.85
C PRO A 150 18.98 3.04 8.75
N THR A 151 19.20 1.90 8.09
CA THR A 151 20.54 1.37 7.78
C THR A 151 20.62 0.98 6.32
N ALA A 152 21.83 0.91 5.75
CA ALA A 152 22.04 0.53 4.35
C ALA A 152 21.46 -0.87 4.04
N LEU A 153 21.61 -1.84 4.95
CA LEU A 153 21.05 -3.18 4.78
C LEU A 153 19.51 -3.18 4.71
N ARG A 154 18.85 -2.36 5.54
CA ARG A 154 17.39 -2.24 5.53
C ARG A 154 16.89 -1.49 4.30
N LEU A 155 17.62 -0.48 3.84
CA LEU A 155 17.34 0.17 2.57
C LEU A 155 17.49 -0.80 1.39
N LEU A 156 18.56 -1.61 1.38
CA LEU A 156 18.76 -2.65 0.37
C LEU A 156 17.62 -3.67 0.38
N SER A 157 17.08 -4.00 1.56
CA SER A 157 15.90 -4.88 1.68
C SER A 157 14.65 -4.25 1.03
N VAL A 158 14.45 -2.93 1.19
CA VAL A 158 13.38 -2.19 0.50
C VAL A 158 13.60 -2.22 -1.01
N ILE A 159 14.80 -1.89 -1.47
CA ILE A 159 15.16 -1.90 -2.89
C ILE A 159 14.92 -3.30 -3.49
N ALA A 160 15.42 -4.35 -2.85
CA ALA A 160 15.24 -5.73 -3.30
C ALA A 160 13.76 -6.09 -3.40
N SER A 161 12.94 -5.73 -2.42
CA SER A 161 11.49 -5.99 -2.47
C SER A 161 10.79 -5.25 -3.62
N LEU A 162 11.21 -4.01 -3.94
CA LEU A 162 10.70 -3.24 -5.07
C LEU A 162 11.15 -3.81 -6.42
N VAL A 163 12.40 -4.28 -6.52
CA VAL A 163 12.93 -4.95 -7.72
C VAL A 163 12.12 -6.21 -7.99
N VAL A 164 11.92 -7.06 -6.98
CA VAL A 164 11.17 -8.32 -7.14
C VAL A 164 9.70 -8.03 -7.48
N LEU A 165 9.06 -7.04 -6.84
CA LEU A 165 7.73 -6.57 -7.22
C LEU A 165 7.69 -6.11 -8.69
N GLY A 166 8.72 -5.37 -9.12
CA GLY A 166 8.89 -4.91 -10.50
C GLY A 166 9.02 -6.05 -11.50
N LEU A 167 9.79 -7.08 -11.17
CA LEU A 167 10.08 -8.22 -12.04
C LEU A 167 8.88 -9.17 -12.20
N PHE A 168 8.15 -9.47 -11.12
CA PHE A 168 7.12 -10.51 -11.13
C PHE A 168 5.69 -9.99 -11.22
N ILE A 169 5.43 -8.74 -10.80
CA ILE A 169 4.06 -8.18 -10.77
C ILE A 169 3.93 -7.06 -11.79
N ASN A 170 4.77 -6.03 -11.70
CA ASN A 170 4.61 -4.84 -12.56
C ASN A 170 5.14 -5.09 -13.98
N LEU A 171 6.04 -6.07 -14.15
CA LEU A 171 6.81 -6.32 -15.38
C LEU A 171 7.59 -5.07 -15.85
N ASN A 172 7.97 -4.20 -14.91
CA ASN A 172 8.72 -2.98 -15.16
C ASN A 172 9.40 -2.46 -13.86
N PRO A 173 10.45 -1.64 -13.96
CA PRO A 173 11.20 -1.18 -12.79
C PRO A 173 10.63 0.08 -12.12
N TRP A 174 9.53 0.66 -12.61
CA TRP A 174 9.11 2.01 -12.23
C TRP A 174 8.73 2.19 -10.76
N ALA A 175 8.39 1.10 -10.06
CA ALA A 175 8.21 1.15 -8.61
C ALA A 175 9.45 1.65 -7.86
N LEU A 176 10.67 1.49 -8.42
CA LEU A 176 11.91 2.01 -7.84
C LEU A 176 11.98 3.54 -7.82
N ALA A 177 11.22 4.23 -8.67
CA ALA A 177 11.18 5.69 -8.68
C ALA A 177 10.54 6.27 -7.40
N VAL A 178 9.96 5.42 -6.53
CA VAL A 178 9.56 5.82 -5.18
C VAL A 178 10.75 6.14 -4.27
N LEU A 179 11.93 5.57 -4.53
CA LEU A 179 13.13 5.73 -3.69
C LEU A 179 13.56 7.20 -3.53
N PRO A 180 13.75 8.01 -4.59
CA PRO A 180 14.07 9.41 -4.41
C PRO A 180 13.00 10.17 -3.62
N VAL A 181 11.71 9.85 -3.81
CA VAL A 181 10.61 10.48 -3.06
C VAL A 181 10.72 10.16 -1.57
N ILE A 182 10.93 8.89 -1.21
CA ILE A 182 11.06 8.44 0.18
C ILE A 182 12.31 9.02 0.86
N LEU A 183 13.44 9.06 0.15
CA LEU A 183 14.70 9.55 0.69
C LEU A 183 14.72 11.07 0.88
N LEU A 184 14.01 11.82 0.02
CA LEU A 184 13.91 13.28 0.10
C LEU A 184 12.77 13.76 1.01
N ALA A 185 11.74 12.95 1.24
CA ALA A 185 10.58 13.35 2.04
C ALA A 185 10.93 13.86 3.46
N PRO A 186 11.89 13.28 4.21
CA PRO A 186 12.31 13.83 5.50
C PRO A 186 12.89 15.25 5.45
N SER A 187 13.40 15.68 4.29
CA SER A 187 13.98 17.01 4.07
C SER A 187 12.93 18.10 3.81
N VAL A 188 11.65 17.72 3.64
CA VAL A 188 10.56 18.65 3.37
C VAL A 188 9.58 18.63 4.55
N ASN A 189 9.23 19.81 5.06
CA ASN A 189 8.25 19.97 6.12
C ASN A 189 6.99 20.66 5.58
N LEU A 190 6.05 19.86 5.09
CA LEU A 190 4.77 20.36 4.59
C LEU A 190 3.76 20.50 5.72
N LYS A 191 2.93 21.53 5.66
CA LYS A 191 1.82 21.77 6.58
C LYS A 191 0.50 21.37 5.91
N ILE A 192 0.21 20.07 5.92
CA ILE A 192 -1.05 19.52 5.39
C ILE A 192 -1.86 18.90 6.54
N ASN A 193 -3.15 19.20 6.57
CA ASN A 193 -4.07 18.67 7.58
C ASN A 193 -4.29 17.17 7.41
N ARG A 194 -4.23 16.42 8.51
CA ARG A 194 -4.40 14.97 8.49
C ARG A 194 -5.86 14.57 8.31
N HIS A 195 -6.18 13.83 7.26
CA HIS A 195 -7.50 13.24 7.03
C HIS A 195 -7.50 11.76 7.40
N LYS A 196 -8.03 11.42 8.58
CA LYS A 196 -7.95 10.07 9.16
C LYS A 196 -8.73 9.00 8.38
N ASN A 197 -9.91 9.35 7.88
CA ASN A 197 -10.84 8.38 7.27
C ASN A 197 -11.02 8.55 5.75
N LEU A 198 -10.58 9.68 5.18
CA LEU A 198 -10.82 10.03 3.78
C LEU A 198 -10.31 8.96 2.83
N PHE A 199 -9.04 8.58 2.94
CA PHE A 199 -8.41 7.59 2.05
C PHE A 199 -9.08 6.22 2.11
N TYR A 200 -9.58 5.84 3.28
CA TYR A 200 -10.28 4.58 3.45
C TYR A 200 -11.64 4.57 2.77
N TRP A 201 -12.42 5.65 2.88
CA TRP A 201 -13.71 5.80 2.20
C TRP A 201 -13.55 6.00 0.69
N PHE A 202 -12.53 6.76 0.29
CA PHE A 202 -12.28 7.06 -1.11
C PHE A 202 -12.00 5.80 -1.92
N TYR A 203 -11.27 4.83 -1.35
CA TYR A 203 -10.90 3.61 -2.07
C TYR A 203 -12.09 2.80 -2.62
N PRO A 204 -13.05 2.30 -1.82
CA PRO A 204 -14.22 1.62 -2.37
C PRO A 204 -15.10 2.58 -3.20
N ALA A 205 -15.21 3.85 -2.83
CA ALA A 205 -16.07 4.81 -3.53
C ALA A 205 -15.61 5.06 -4.97
N HIS A 206 -14.32 5.33 -5.21
CA HIS A 206 -13.83 5.58 -6.56
C HIS A 206 -13.89 4.33 -7.44
N LEU A 207 -13.64 3.13 -6.89
CA LEU A 207 -13.82 1.88 -7.64
C LEU A 207 -15.29 1.68 -8.01
N ALA A 208 -16.23 1.94 -7.11
CA ALA A 208 -17.65 1.86 -7.40
C ALA A 208 -18.08 2.84 -8.51
N VAL A 209 -17.60 4.09 -8.44
CA VAL A 209 -17.85 5.09 -9.49
C VAL A 209 -17.29 4.63 -10.84
N ILE A 210 -16.05 4.14 -10.88
CA ILE A 210 -15.45 3.63 -12.12
C ILE A 210 -16.23 2.42 -12.66
N ALA A 211 -16.67 1.51 -11.78
CA ALA A 211 -17.47 0.35 -12.16
C ALA A 211 -18.80 0.76 -12.81
N LEU A 212 -19.50 1.74 -12.23
CA LEU A 212 -20.73 2.28 -12.79
C LEU A 212 -20.49 2.98 -14.14
N LEU A 213 -19.45 3.81 -14.24
CA LEU A 213 -19.13 4.47 -15.52
C LEU A 213 -18.76 3.47 -16.62
N LYS A 214 -18.04 2.40 -16.28
CA LYS A 214 -17.66 1.35 -17.24
C LYS A 214 -18.86 0.57 -17.77
N THR A 215 -19.92 0.40 -16.97
CA THR A 215 -21.16 -0.26 -17.43
C THR A 215 -21.97 0.59 -18.39
N GLU A 216 -21.94 1.92 -18.25
CA GLU A 216 -22.66 2.86 -19.13
C GLU A 216 -21.97 3.07 -20.49
N ILE A 217 -20.67 2.81 -20.58
CA ILE A 217 -19.86 2.99 -21.81
C ILE A 217 -19.90 1.73 -22.71
N ARG A 218 -20.47 0.62 -22.23
CA ARG A 218 -20.62 -0.64 -22.97
C ARG A 218 -21.89 -0.68 -23.80
#